data_AF-A0A846D8E4-F1
#
_entry.id   AF-A0A846D8E4-F1
#
_cell.length_a   1.000
_cell.length_b   1.000
_cell.length_c   1.000
_cell.angle_alpha   90.00
_cell.angle_beta   90.00
_cell.angle_gamma   90.00
#
_symmetry.space_group_name_H-M   'P 1'
#
loop_
_entity.id
_entity.type
_entity.pdbx_description
1 polymer ?
#
loop_
_entity_poly.entity_id
_entity_poly.type
_entity_poly.pdbx_seq_one_letter_code
_entity_poly.pdbx_strand_id
1 'polypeptide(L)'
;MFSPFILSQITYYFPYDTGAAHAGKYGRYSNHFSNNYETYRVNGNYNNTAKKLVDYIYQSNKNYLRGFLNSNIHPRLTDNFPELFDFFNDKIEGCDERQYTIECQTTDDISLRNQLEWIAYPYRWKKLYTQLFKEMEPEPPTHYIYEAGRNFDPRTILGEIRREAEKFIESKYIEP
;
A
#
# COMPACT_ATOMS: atom_id res chain seq x y z
N MET A 1 5.33 -6.03 5.25
CA MET A 1 4.38 -5.44 6.20
C MET A 1 5.17 -4.85 7.35
N PHE A 2 4.94 -3.58 7.61
CA PHE A 2 5.54 -2.86 8.72
C PHE A 2 4.63 -2.89 9.94
N SER A 3 5.21 -2.67 11.11
CA SER A 3 4.48 -2.49 12.35
C SER A 3 3.51 -1.31 12.23
N PRO A 4 2.27 -1.40 12.75
CA PRO A 4 1.31 -0.29 12.71
C PRO A 4 1.82 0.99 13.35
N PHE A 5 2.80 0.90 14.27
CA PHE A 5 3.45 2.06 14.86
C PHE A 5 4.13 2.98 13.83
N ILE A 6 4.47 2.46 12.64
CA ILE A 6 5.01 3.26 11.54
C ILE A 6 4.08 4.40 11.11
N LEU A 7 2.77 4.27 11.33
CA LEU A 7 1.78 5.30 11.00
C LEU A 7 2.06 6.63 11.71
N SER A 8 2.72 6.58 12.88
CA SER A 8 3.14 7.77 13.63
C SER A 8 4.37 8.48 13.03
N GLN A 9 5.10 7.81 12.13
CA GLN A 9 6.30 8.33 11.46
C GLN A 9 6.00 8.84 10.05
N ILE A 10 4.79 8.60 9.53
CA ILE A 10 4.39 9.06 8.20
C ILE A 10 4.29 10.58 8.19
N THR A 11 5.07 11.22 7.32
CA THR A 11 5.04 12.67 7.11
C THR A 11 3.87 13.04 6.21
N TYR A 12 3.67 12.29 5.12
CA TYR A 12 2.65 12.57 4.11
C TYR A 12 1.92 11.32 3.65
N TYR A 13 0.64 11.47 3.38
CA TYR A 13 -0.20 10.49 2.72
C TYR A 13 -0.64 11.05 1.37
N PHE A 14 -0.71 10.18 0.36
CA PHE A 14 -1.26 10.49 -0.96
C PHE A 14 -2.32 9.47 -1.35
N PRO A 15 -3.38 9.87 -2.06
CA PRO A 15 -4.46 8.98 -2.45
C PRO A 15 -4.12 8.10 -3.67
N TYR A 16 -2.88 8.12 -4.14
CA TYR A 16 -2.35 7.35 -5.25
C TYR A 16 -0.82 7.22 -5.12
N ASP A 17 -0.21 6.35 -5.92
CA ASP A 17 1.25 6.18 -6.04
C ASP A 17 1.83 7.33 -6.91
N THR A 18 2.41 8.31 -6.24
CA THR A 18 3.04 9.50 -6.81
C THR A 18 4.21 9.14 -7.74
N GLY A 19 4.96 8.09 -7.43
CA GLY A 19 6.01 7.56 -8.29
C GLY A 19 5.46 7.03 -9.62
N ALA A 20 4.34 6.31 -9.56
CA ALA A 20 3.62 5.85 -10.76
C ALA A 20 3.08 7.02 -11.59
N ALA A 21 2.58 8.08 -10.93
CA ALA A 21 2.16 9.30 -11.62
C ALA A 21 3.33 9.95 -12.36
N HIS A 22 4.48 10.15 -11.71
CA HIS A 22 5.69 10.69 -12.34
C HIS A 22 6.22 9.82 -13.48
N ALA A 23 6.09 8.49 -13.36
CA ALA A 23 6.51 7.55 -14.39
C ALA A 23 5.49 7.38 -15.54
N GLY A 24 4.42 8.18 -15.59
CA GLY A 24 3.44 8.13 -16.68
C GLY A 24 2.52 6.91 -16.66
N LYS A 25 2.37 6.22 -15.52
CA LYS A 25 1.63 4.94 -15.43
C LYS A 25 0.11 5.09 -15.33
N TYR A 26 -0.39 6.32 -15.14
CA TYR A 26 -1.82 6.62 -15.00
C TYR A 26 -2.45 7.17 -16.28
N GLY A 27 -1.82 6.95 -17.44
CA GLY A 27 -2.32 7.44 -18.73
C GLY A 27 -2.55 8.95 -18.71
N ARG A 28 -3.76 9.39 -19.07
CA ARG A 28 -4.14 10.81 -19.16
C ARG A 28 -4.02 11.57 -17.83
N TYR A 29 -4.10 10.89 -16.68
CA TYR A 29 -4.05 11.54 -15.37
C TYR A 29 -2.62 11.79 -14.88
N SER A 30 -1.62 11.14 -15.48
CA SER A 30 -0.23 11.17 -15.00
C SER A 30 0.33 12.59 -14.91
N ASN A 31 0.12 13.41 -15.94
CA ASN A 31 0.59 14.79 -15.98
C ASN A 31 -0.11 15.66 -14.93
N HIS A 32 -1.41 15.43 -14.71
CA HIS A 32 -2.16 16.18 -13.71
C HIS A 32 -1.65 15.88 -12.30
N PHE A 33 -1.54 14.60 -11.95
CA PHE A 33 -1.10 14.19 -10.62
C PHE A 33 0.37 14.50 -10.35
N SER A 34 1.26 14.31 -11.31
CA SER A 34 2.68 14.65 -11.14
C SER A 34 2.92 16.16 -10.98
N ASN A 35 2.15 17.01 -11.67
CA ASN A 35 2.31 18.46 -11.57
C ASN A 35 1.58 19.07 -10.35
N ASN A 36 0.56 18.39 -9.83
CA ASN A 36 -0.30 18.90 -8.75
C ASN A 36 -0.27 18.03 -7.49
N TYR A 37 0.77 17.21 -7.28
CA TYR A 37 0.81 16.24 -6.19
C TYR A 37 0.64 16.91 -4.81
N GLU A 38 1.18 18.11 -4.63
CA GLU A 38 1.04 18.94 -3.43
C GLU A 38 -0.43 19.19 -3.04
N THR A 39 -1.34 19.32 -4.03
CA THR A 39 -2.78 19.51 -3.81
C THR A 39 -3.45 18.28 -3.18
N TYR A 40 -2.91 17.10 -3.44
CA TYR A 40 -3.43 15.82 -2.94
C TYR A 40 -2.73 15.33 -1.68
N ARG A 41 -1.77 16.10 -1.17
CA ARG A 41 -0.97 15.74 0.01
C ARG A 41 -1.75 15.92 1.29
N VAL A 42 -1.73 14.90 2.14
CA VAL A 42 -2.32 14.94 3.49
C VAL A 42 -1.22 14.76 4.54
N ASN A 43 -1.09 15.71 5.47
CA ASN A 43 -0.07 15.66 6.52
C ASN A 43 -0.36 14.54 7.53
N GLY A 44 0.64 13.74 7.85
CA GLY A 44 0.49 12.55 8.69
C GLY A 44 0.56 12.74 10.20
N ASN A 45 0.67 13.99 10.66
CA ASN A 45 0.93 14.39 12.05
C ASN A 45 -0.13 13.97 13.10
N TYR A 46 -1.18 13.23 12.71
CA TYR A 46 -2.23 12.76 13.62
C TYR A 46 -2.44 11.25 13.51
N ASN A 47 -2.60 10.58 14.65
CA ASN A 47 -2.79 9.11 14.78
C ASN A 47 -3.97 8.54 13.97
N ASN A 48 -4.92 9.38 13.53
CA ASN A 48 -6.11 8.95 12.78
C ASN A 48 -6.13 9.45 11.34
N THR A 49 -5.05 10.06 10.83
CA THR A 49 -5.02 10.64 9.48
C THR A 49 -5.29 9.60 8.41
N ALA A 50 -4.59 8.46 8.46
CA ALA A 50 -4.79 7.36 7.52
C ALA A 50 -6.26 6.88 7.51
N LYS A 51 -6.85 6.67 8.69
CA LYS A 51 -8.25 6.28 8.82
C LYS A 51 -9.19 7.32 8.23
N LYS A 52 -9.01 8.60 8.55
CA LYS A 52 -9.83 9.69 8.00
C LYS A 52 -9.71 9.80 6.49
N LEU A 53 -8.52 9.56 5.93
CA LEU A 53 -8.29 9.58 4.49
C LEU A 53 -9.02 8.42 3.80
N VAL A 54 -8.88 7.19 4.34
CA VAL A 54 -9.65 6.02 3.86
C VAL A 54 -11.14 6.30 3.94
N ASP A 55 -11.63 6.77 5.09
CA ASP A 55 -13.05 7.10 5.30
C ASP A 55 -13.53 8.21 4.36
N TYR A 56 -12.68 9.16 3.98
CA TYR A 56 -13.03 10.23 3.05
C TYR A 56 -13.14 9.73 1.61
N ILE A 57 -12.17 8.90 1.18
CA ILE A 57 -12.08 8.42 -0.21
C ILE A 57 -13.04 7.26 -0.46
N TYR A 58 -13.03 6.27 0.43
CA TYR A 58 -13.70 4.99 0.23
C TYR A 58 -14.95 4.82 1.12
N GLN A 59 -15.30 5.84 1.91
CA GLN A 59 -16.30 5.74 2.98
C GLN A 59 -15.90 4.68 4.02
N SER A 60 -16.83 4.31 4.91
CA SER A 60 -16.64 3.23 5.90
C SER A 60 -16.57 1.84 5.25
N ASN A 61 -15.85 1.71 4.13
CA ASN A 61 -15.58 0.48 3.44
C ASN A 61 -14.69 -0.41 4.32
N LYS A 62 -15.35 -1.19 5.17
CA LYS A 62 -14.71 -2.23 6.00
C LYS A 62 -13.92 -3.24 5.18
N ASN A 63 -14.17 -3.33 3.86
CA ASN A 63 -13.47 -4.22 2.95
C ASN A 63 -12.32 -3.54 2.16
N TYR A 64 -12.00 -2.27 2.44
CA TYR A 64 -10.89 -1.56 1.81
C TYR A 64 -9.57 -2.36 1.90
N LEU A 65 -9.24 -2.84 3.10
CA LEU A 65 -8.04 -3.65 3.35
C LEU A 65 -8.05 -4.99 2.60
N ARG A 66 -9.21 -5.46 2.14
CA ARG A 66 -9.37 -6.69 1.33
C ARG A 66 -9.25 -6.42 -0.17
N GLY A 67 -9.00 -5.17 -0.58
CA GLY A 67 -8.93 -4.77 -1.98
C GLY A 67 -10.29 -4.71 -2.68
N PHE A 68 -11.40 -4.86 -1.94
CA PHE A 68 -12.75 -4.76 -2.50
C PHE A 68 -13.29 -3.37 -2.23
N LEU A 69 -13.43 -2.59 -3.28
CA LEU A 69 -14.15 -1.32 -3.22
C LEU A 69 -15.65 -1.57 -3.26
N ASN A 70 -16.38 -0.88 -2.40
CA ASN A 70 -17.81 -0.75 -2.60
C ASN A 70 -18.05 0.03 -3.90
N SER A 71 -18.85 -0.50 -4.83
CA SER A 71 -19.15 0.15 -6.11
C SER A 71 -19.89 1.49 -5.98
N ASN A 72 -20.35 1.84 -4.78
CA ASN A 72 -21.09 3.05 -4.47
C ASN A 72 -20.20 4.14 -3.84
N ILE A 73 -18.99 4.38 -4.37
CA ILE A 73 -18.14 5.51 -3.92
C ILE A 73 -18.85 6.82 -4.33
N HIS A 74 -19.29 7.61 -3.35
CA HIS A 74 -20.25 8.71 -3.51
C HIS A 74 -19.70 10.05 -2.93
N PRO A 75 -20.45 11.15 -3.05
CA PRO A 75 -20.17 12.42 -3.76
C PRO A 75 -19.12 13.38 -3.14
N ARG A 76 -18.43 13.04 -2.04
CA ARG A 76 -17.53 14.03 -1.39
C ARG A 76 -16.28 14.35 -2.23
N LEU A 77 -15.82 13.37 -3.00
CA LEU A 77 -14.72 13.54 -3.96
C LEU A 77 -15.16 14.34 -5.19
N THR A 78 -16.39 14.15 -5.69
CA THR A 78 -16.85 14.81 -6.93
C THR A 78 -16.83 16.33 -6.82
N ASP A 79 -17.12 16.87 -5.64
CA ASP A 79 -17.26 18.32 -5.46
C ASP A 79 -15.92 19.02 -5.18
N ASN A 80 -14.95 18.32 -4.56
CA ASN A 80 -13.69 18.92 -4.12
C ASN A 80 -12.47 18.47 -4.93
N PHE A 81 -12.52 17.26 -5.51
CA PHE A 81 -11.41 16.63 -6.23
C PHE A 81 -11.95 15.81 -7.43
N PRO A 82 -12.58 16.47 -8.41
CA PRO A 82 -13.23 15.78 -9.53
C PRO A 82 -12.25 14.91 -10.33
N GLU A 83 -10.99 15.34 -10.51
CA GLU A 83 -9.99 14.55 -11.25
C GLU A 83 -9.59 13.28 -10.50
N LEU A 84 -9.59 13.31 -9.16
CA LEU A 84 -9.32 12.14 -8.33
C LEU A 84 -10.50 11.16 -8.37
N PHE A 85 -11.73 11.69 -8.39
CA PHE A 85 -12.92 10.88 -8.58
C PHE A 85 -12.93 10.20 -9.96
N ASP A 86 -12.68 10.95 -11.02
CA ASP A 86 -12.61 10.42 -12.39
C ASP A 86 -11.50 9.37 -12.48
N PHE A 87 -10.33 9.68 -11.91
CA PHE A 87 -9.23 8.74 -11.82
C PHE A 87 -9.68 7.43 -11.18
N PHE A 88 -10.30 7.43 -9.99
CA PHE A 88 -10.73 6.20 -9.31
C PHE A 88 -11.86 5.43 -10.01
N ASN A 89 -12.65 6.06 -10.87
CA ASN A 89 -13.72 5.38 -11.61
C ASN A 89 -13.29 4.91 -13.01
N ASP A 90 -12.13 5.36 -13.48
CA ASP A 90 -11.64 4.98 -14.80
C ASP A 90 -11.00 3.58 -14.79
N LYS A 91 -11.14 2.87 -15.92
CA LYS A 91 -10.42 1.63 -16.16
C LYS A 91 -9.14 1.95 -16.91
N ILE A 92 -8.05 2.10 -16.18
CA ILE A 92 -6.75 2.39 -16.80
C ILE A 92 -6.09 1.05 -17.18
N GLU A 93 -6.11 0.72 -18.47
CA GLU A 93 -5.44 -0.47 -18.98
C GLU A 93 -3.93 -0.43 -18.69
N GLY A 94 -3.38 -1.55 -18.20
CA GLY A 94 -1.96 -1.65 -17.88
C GLY A 94 -1.52 -0.91 -16.62
N CYS A 95 -2.44 -0.22 -15.93
CA CYS A 95 -2.22 0.22 -14.57
C CYS A 95 -2.66 -0.88 -13.61
N ASP A 96 -1.75 -1.25 -12.71
CA ASP A 96 -2.02 -2.19 -11.61
C ASP A 96 -3.09 -1.61 -10.66
N GLU A 97 -3.68 -2.43 -9.79
CA GLU A 97 -4.70 -2.08 -8.76
C GLU A 97 -4.24 -0.98 -7.77
N ARG A 98 -3.06 -0.40 -7.98
CA ARG A 98 -2.46 0.73 -7.24
C ARG A 98 -3.27 2.02 -7.29
N GLN A 99 -4.23 2.12 -8.21
CA GLN A 99 -5.23 3.18 -8.25
C GLN A 99 -6.03 3.28 -6.94
N TYR A 100 -6.06 2.23 -6.11
CA TYR A 100 -6.79 2.22 -4.84
C TYR A 100 -5.89 2.13 -3.62
N THR A 101 -4.62 2.47 -3.80
CA THR A 101 -3.63 2.46 -2.71
C THR A 101 -3.43 3.86 -2.16
N ILE A 102 -3.30 3.95 -0.84
CA ILE A 102 -2.80 5.14 -0.18
C ILE A 102 -1.29 5.00 -0.08
N GLU A 103 -0.56 5.88 -0.75
CA GLU A 103 0.88 5.98 -0.58
C GLU A 103 1.18 6.69 0.74
N CYS A 104 2.20 6.19 1.44
CA CYS A 104 2.70 6.77 2.68
C CYS A 104 4.17 7.15 2.47
N GLN A 105 4.54 8.40 2.77
CA GLN A 105 5.90 8.90 2.64
C GLN A 105 6.41 9.39 3.99
N THR A 106 7.68 9.07 4.29
CA THR A 106 8.41 9.55 5.46
C THR A 106 9.55 10.45 4.99
N THR A 107 9.87 11.47 5.79
CA THR A 107 11.08 12.28 5.61
C THR A 107 12.28 11.68 6.35
N ASP A 108 12.01 10.95 7.43
CA ASP A 108 13.00 10.20 8.18
C ASP A 108 13.12 8.75 7.67
N ASP A 109 14.29 8.15 7.87
CA ASP A 109 14.55 6.75 7.55
C ASP A 109 13.74 5.80 8.43
N ILE A 110 13.09 4.82 7.80
CA ILE A 110 12.39 3.73 8.51
C ILE A 110 13.37 2.60 8.79
N SER A 111 13.61 2.33 10.08
CA SER A 111 14.41 1.18 10.49
C SER A 111 13.71 -0.13 10.15
N LEU A 112 14.23 -0.87 9.17
CA LEU A 112 13.73 -2.20 8.83
C LEU A 112 13.81 -3.14 10.05
N ARG A 113 14.92 -3.10 10.80
CA ARG A 113 15.13 -3.97 11.97
C ARG A 113 14.00 -3.83 13.01
N ASN A 114 13.53 -2.61 13.23
CA ASN A 114 12.57 -2.32 14.30
C ASN A 114 11.11 -2.27 13.80
N GLN A 115 10.91 -2.04 12.51
CA GLN A 115 9.58 -1.76 11.94
C GLN A 115 9.13 -2.83 10.95
N LEU A 116 10.01 -3.57 10.28
CA LEU A 116 9.60 -4.62 9.35
C LEU A 116 9.28 -5.88 10.15
N GLU A 117 8.03 -6.33 10.09
CA GLU A 117 7.59 -7.48 10.88
C GLU A 117 7.30 -8.71 10.04
N TRP A 118 6.86 -8.50 8.80
CA TRP A 118 6.56 -9.58 7.88
C TRP A 118 6.96 -9.25 6.45
N ILE A 119 7.46 -10.21 5.69
CA ILE A 119 7.80 -10.00 4.28
C ILE A 119 7.57 -11.26 3.44
N ALA A 120 7.02 -11.10 2.24
CA ALA A 120 7.00 -12.15 1.23
C ALA A 120 8.01 -11.84 0.12
N TYR A 121 8.76 -12.84 -0.32
CA TYR A 121 9.70 -12.71 -1.43
C TYR A 121 9.82 -14.01 -2.24
N PRO A 122 10.17 -13.92 -3.54
CA PRO A 122 10.27 -15.09 -4.39
C PRO A 122 11.51 -15.92 -4.03
N TYR A 123 11.42 -17.24 -4.17
CA TYR A 123 12.50 -18.19 -3.81
C TYR A 123 13.85 -17.84 -4.43
N ARG A 124 13.85 -17.35 -5.67
CA ARG A 124 15.08 -16.89 -6.37
C ARG A 124 15.87 -15.81 -5.61
N TRP A 125 15.24 -15.09 -4.69
CA TRP A 125 15.87 -14.05 -3.87
C TRP A 125 16.25 -14.52 -2.45
N LYS A 126 16.06 -15.81 -2.13
CA LYS A 126 16.32 -16.36 -0.80
C LYS A 126 17.70 -16.02 -0.24
N LYS A 127 18.76 -16.08 -1.06
CA LYS A 127 20.12 -15.75 -0.62
C LYS A 127 20.25 -14.29 -0.16
N LEU A 128 19.67 -13.36 -0.90
CA LEU A 128 19.69 -11.93 -0.58
C LEU A 128 18.98 -11.67 0.76
N TYR A 129 17.76 -12.19 0.92
CA TYR A 129 16.99 -12.00 2.16
C TYR A 129 17.61 -12.74 3.36
N THR A 130 18.25 -13.88 3.15
CA THR A 130 18.97 -14.57 4.22
C THR A 130 20.11 -13.72 4.78
N GLN A 131 20.83 -13.00 3.91
CA GLN A 131 21.87 -12.07 4.36
C GLN A 131 21.26 -10.90 5.13
N LEU A 132 20.21 -10.28 4.58
CA LEU A 132 19.49 -9.19 5.25
C LEU A 132 18.99 -9.60 6.64
N PHE A 133 18.42 -10.80 6.78
CA PHE A 133 17.88 -11.26 8.06
C PHE A 133 18.95 -11.54 9.11
N LYS A 134 20.15 -11.94 8.72
CA LYS A 134 21.29 -12.03 9.65
C LYS A 134 21.66 -10.67 10.24
N GLU A 135 21.58 -9.62 9.44
CA GLU A 135 21.81 -8.24 9.90
C GLU A 135 20.68 -7.71 10.80
N MET A 136 19.54 -8.40 10.85
CA MET A 136 18.37 -8.07 11.68
C MET A 136 18.28 -8.89 12.98
N GLU A 137 19.23 -9.80 13.25
CA GLU A 137 19.24 -10.60 14.49
C GLU A 137 19.28 -9.74 15.76
N PRO A 138 18.61 -10.15 16.86
CA PRO A 138 18.06 -11.50 17.09
C PRO A 138 16.64 -11.74 16.55
N GLU A 139 15.93 -10.70 16.11
CA GLU A 139 14.51 -10.77 15.76
C GLU A 139 14.28 -10.40 14.28
N PRO A 140 14.62 -11.29 13.33
CA PRO A 140 14.29 -11.07 11.92
C PRO A 140 12.77 -11.11 11.70
N PRO A 141 12.27 -10.48 10.62
CA PRO A 141 10.84 -10.51 10.30
C PRO A 141 10.38 -11.93 9.98
N THR A 142 9.14 -12.23 10.33
CA THR A 142 8.46 -13.42 9.79
C THR A 142 8.45 -13.31 8.28
N HIS A 143 8.63 -14.42 7.58
CA HIS A 143 8.69 -14.36 6.13
C HIS A 143 7.99 -15.53 5.45
N TYR A 144 7.51 -15.25 4.24
CA TYR A 144 6.91 -16.22 3.36
C TYR A 144 7.67 -16.26 2.04
N ILE A 145 8.13 -17.45 1.65
CA ILE A 145 8.86 -17.66 0.40
C ILE A 145 7.91 -18.31 -0.60
N TYR A 146 7.73 -17.69 -1.76
CA TYR A 146 6.87 -18.20 -2.83
C TYR A 146 7.66 -18.54 -4.09
N GLU A 147 7.13 -19.45 -4.90
CA GLU A 147 7.72 -19.80 -6.19
C GLU A 147 7.24 -18.83 -7.28
N ALA A 148 8.18 -18.09 -7.88
CA ALA A 148 7.92 -17.21 -9.02
C ALA A 148 8.67 -17.73 -10.25
N GLY A 149 8.08 -18.73 -10.91
CA GLY A 149 8.59 -19.31 -12.14
C GLY A 149 8.46 -18.37 -13.35
N ARG A 150 8.77 -18.85 -14.58
CA ARG A 150 8.59 -18.03 -15.80
C ARG A 150 7.12 -17.83 -16.20
N ASN A 151 6.24 -18.74 -15.81
CA ASN A 151 4.83 -18.76 -16.21
C ASN A 151 3.87 -18.69 -15.02
N PHE A 152 4.25 -18.03 -13.92
CA PHE A 152 3.35 -17.89 -12.78
C PHE A 152 2.24 -16.89 -13.09
N ASP A 153 1.04 -17.14 -12.55
CA ASP A 153 -0.05 -16.15 -12.55
C ASP A 153 0.18 -15.17 -11.37
N PRO A 154 0.47 -13.88 -11.63
CA PRO A 154 0.65 -12.90 -10.58
C PRO A 154 -0.55 -12.76 -9.65
N ARG A 155 -1.77 -12.98 -10.14
CA ARG A 155 -2.99 -12.88 -9.33
C ARG A 155 -3.10 -14.02 -8.32
N THR A 156 -2.76 -15.24 -8.73
CA THR A 156 -2.72 -16.39 -7.82
C THR A 156 -1.70 -16.17 -6.71
N ILE A 157 -0.47 -15.78 -7.07
CA ILE A 157 0.59 -15.52 -6.08
C ILE A 157 0.22 -14.36 -5.16
N LEU A 158 -0.37 -13.28 -5.69
CA LEU A 158 -0.85 -12.18 -4.85
C LEU A 158 -1.91 -12.64 -3.85
N GLY A 159 -2.83 -13.51 -4.26
CA GLY A 159 -3.83 -14.12 -3.37
C GLY A 159 -3.19 -14.96 -2.27
N GLU A 160 -2.17 -15.76 -2.59
CA GLU A 160 -1.42 -16.54 -1.60
C GLU A 160 -0.66 -15.63 -0.61
N ILE A 161 0.06 -14.63 -1.12
CA ILE A 161 0.79 -13.64 -0.31
C ILE A 161 -0.17 -12.92 0.64
N ARG A 162 -1.34 -12.49 0.15
CA ARG A 162 -2.37 -11.84 0.97
C ARG A 162 -2.85 -12.76 2.08
N ARG A 163 -3.18 -14.02 1.77
CA ARG A 163 -3.62 -15.02 2.76
C ARG A 163 -2.57 -15.27 3.84
N GLU A 164 -1.30 -15.39 3.49
CA GLU A 164 -0.25 -15.61 4.49
C GLU A 164 0.04 -14.36 5.32
N ALA A 165 -0.12 -13.16 4.75
CA ALA A 165 -0.06 -11.91 5.51
C ALA A 165 -1.23 -11.79 6.50
N GLU A 166 -2.45 -12.17 6.10
CA GLU A 166 -3.63 -12.18 6.97
C GLU A 166 -3.45 -13.10 8.17
N LYS A 167 -2.97 -14.34 7.96
CA LYS A 167 -2.65 -15.26 9.06
C LYS A 167 -1.63 -14.66 10.04
N PHE A 168 -0.60 -13.99 9.52
CA PHE A 168 0.38 -13.32 10.38
C PHE A 168 -0.29 -12.22 11.22
N ILE A 169 -1.13 -11.37 10.60
CA ILE A 169 -1.86 -10.32 11.31
C ILE A 169 -2.76 -10.92 12.40
N GLU A 170 -3.53 -11.96 12.08
CA GLU A 170 -4.41 -12.65 13.03
C GLU A 170 -3.62 -13.17 14.23
N SER A 171 -2.53 -13.89 13.98
CA SER A 171 -1.68 -14.47 15.04
C SER A 171 -0.96 -13.44 15.92
N LYS A 172 -0.67 -12.24 15.39
CA LYS A 172 0.13 -11.23 16.10
C LYS A 172 -0.71 -10.17 16.81
N TYR A 173 -1.87 -9.83 16.24
CA TYR A 173 -2.65 -8.67 16.66
C TYR A 173 -4.08 -9.00 17.10
N ILE A 174 -4.59 -10.20 16.82
CA ILE A 174 -5.99 -10.57 17.09
C ILE A 174 -6.08 -11.68 18.14
N GLU A 175 -5.24 -12.70 18.06
CA GLU A 175 -5.18 -13.78 19.06
C GLU A 175 -4.05 -13.51 20.09
N PRO A 176 -4.34 -13.52 21.41
CA PRO A 176 -3.35 -13.35 22.48
C PRO A 176 -2.55 -14.61 22.80
#